data_AF-A0A2D8I437-F1
#
_entry.id   AF-A0A2D8I437-F1
#
_cell.length_a   1.000
_cell.length_b   1.000
_cell.length_c   1.000
_cell.angle_alpha   90.00
_cell.angle_beta   90.00
_cell.angle_gamma   90.00
#
_symmetry.space_group_name_H-M   'P 1'
#
loop_
_entity.id
_entity.type
_entity.pdbx_description
1 polymer ?
#
loop_
_entity_poly.entity_id
_entity_poly.type
_entity_poly.pdbx_seq_one_letter_code
_entity_poly.pdbx_strand_id
1 'polypeptide(L)'
;MKKKNKWVMGLIIMFSTSLFMGALINKSEASLSVIKAGVDEKGNPLCVNKSQVYLFKKDQAGNKIIFYYHDAKSSDASITKSFPDSESLDSYWDELLRKW
;
A
#
# COMPACT_ATOMS: atom_id res chain seq x y z
N MET A 1 -8.17 59.77 8.55
CA MET A 1 -8.51 58.49 7.88
C MET A 1 -7.24 57.78 7.45
N LYS A 2 -6.86 56.66 8.08
CA LYS A 2 -5.74 55.81 7.62
C LYS A 2 -6.31 54.57 6.93
N LYS A 3 -6.20 54.50 5.60
CA LYS A 3 -6.64 53.35 4.77
C LYS A 3 -5.81 52.13 5.13
N LYS A 4 -6.41 51.18 5.86
CA LYS A 4 -5.80 49.91 6.25
C LYS A 4 -5.70 49.01 5.01
N ASN A 5 -4.48 48.56 4.73
CA ASN A 5 -4.06 47.89 3.49
C ASN A 5 -4.66 46.47 3.38
N LYS A 6 -5.85 46.35 2.78
CA LYS A 6 -6.59 45.08 2.61
C LYS A 6 -5.92 44.06 1.68
N TRP A 7 -4.86 44.45 0.97
CA TRP A 7 -4.15 43.61 0.00
C TRP A 7 -3.26 42.54 0.64
N VAL A 8 -2.72 42.79 1.84
CA VAL A 8 -1.79 41.85 2.51
C VAL A 8 -2.52 40.60 3.02
N MET A 9 -3.80 40.73 3.37
CA MET A 9 -4.63 39.62 3.85
C MET A 9 -4.96 38.60 2.73
N GLY A 10 -5.07 39.06 1.48
CA GLY A 10 -5.38 38.20 0.34
C GLY A 10 -4.22 37.29 -0.08
N LEU A 11 -2.97 37.77 0.06
CA LEU A 11 -1.79 37.01 -0.31
C LEU A 11 -1.53 35.82 0.63
N ILE A 12 -1.86 35.96 1.92
CA ILE A 12 -1.66 34.92 2.94
C ILE A 12 -2.64 33.75 2.75
N ILE A 13 -3.87 34.04 2.30
CA ILE A 13 -4.88 33.00 2.04
C ILE A 13 -4.59 32.23 0.74
N MET A 14 -3.91 32.85 -0.22
CA MET A 14 -3.54 32.18 -1.48
C MET A 14 -2.32 31.24 -1.33
N PHE A 15 -1.51 31.40 -0.29
CA PHE A 15 -0.34 30.55 -0.02
C PHE A 15 -0.64 29.30 0.84
N SER A 16 -1.77 29.25 1.54
CA SER A 16 -2.13 28.10 2.37
C SER A 16 -2.78 26.95 1.59
N THR A 17 -3.25 27.19 0.37
CA THR A 17 -3.84 26.16 -0.49
C THR A 17 -2.83 25.38 -1.34
N SER A 18 -1.59 25.86 -1.48
CA SER A 18 -0.53 25.15 -2.21
C SER A 18 0.19 24.08 -1.36
N LEU A 19 0.04 24.11 -0.02
CA LEU A 19 0.59 23.08 0.87
C LEU A 19 -0.28 21.80 0.93
N PHE A 20 -1.44 21.80 0.26
CA PHE A 20 -2.29 20.61 0.09
C PHE A 20 -2.08 19.93 -1.28
N MET A 21 -0.94 20.14 -1.94
CA MET A 21 -0.52 19.25 -3.01
C MET A 21 -0.06 17.91 -2.42
N GLY A 22 -1.03 17.01 -2.27
CA GLY A 22 -0.84 15.58 -2.39
C GLY A 22 0.26 15.02 -1.52
N ALA A 23 0.10 15.08 -0.20
CA ALA A 23 0.64 14.01 0.63
C ALA A 23 0.13 12.71 0.00
N LEU A 24 1.04 11.98 -0.64
CA LEU A 24 0.82 10.63 -1.15
C LEU A 24 0.30 9.84 0.04
N ILE A 25 -1.02 9.74 0.15
CA ILE A 25 -1.66 8.76 1.00
C ILE A 25 -1.22 7.46 0.36
N ASN A 26 -0.11 6.90 0.87
CA ASN A 26 0.29 5.53 0.60
C ASN A 26 -0.85 4.69 1.14
N LYS A 27 -1.88 4.49 0.30
CA LYS A 27 -2.94 3.55 0.56
C LYS A 27 -2.22 2.24 0.85
N SER A 28 -2.36 1.77 2.08
CA SER A 28 -1.82 0.47 2.46
C SER A 28 -2.16 -0.53 1.36
N GLU A 29 -1.19 -1.31 0.92
CA GLU A 29 -1.40 -2.25 -0.17
C GLU A 29 -2.53 -3.25 0.14
N ALA A 30 -2.80 -3.53 1.42
CA ALA A 30 -3.94 -4.32 1.85
C ALA A 30 -5.31 -3.71 1.48
N SER A 31 -5.36 -2.41 1.21
CA SER A 31 -6.57 -1.69 0.76
C SER A 31 -6.73 -1.60 -0.76
N LEU A 32 -5.72 -2.04 -1.52
CA LEU A 32 -5.77 -2.04 -2.98
C LEU A 32 -6.46 -3.32 -3.47
N SER A 33 -7.15 -3.22 -4.61
CA SER A 33 -7.65 -4.41 -5.32
C SER A 33 -6.53 -5.28 -5.88
N VAL A 34 -5.32 -4.71 -5.96
CA VAL A 34 -4.10 -5.37 -6.46
C VAL A 34 -3.07 -5.35 -5.35
N ILE A 35 -2.54 -6.52 -5.03
CA ILE A 35 -1.48 -6.71 -4.05
C ILE A 35 -0.16 -6.70 -4.82
N LYS A 36 0.70 -5.73 -4.50
CA LYS A 36 2.08 -5.71 -5.01
C LYS A 36 2.93 -6.60 -4.13
N ALA A 37 2.91 -7.89 -4.43
CA ALA A 37 3.69 -8.88 -3.70
C ALA A 37 4.85 -9.32 -4.56
N GLY A 38 6.06 -9.32 -4.01
CA GLY A 38 7.22 -10.03 -4.55
C GLY A 38 7.75 -9.59 -5.93
N VAL A 39 8.70 -10.40 -6.40
CA VAL A 39 9.31 -10.33 -7.72
C VAL A 39 9.29 -11.72 -8.35
N ASP A 40 9.17 -11.81 -9.68
CA ASP A 40 9.30 -13.06 -10.42
C ASP A 40 10.77 -13.56 -10.46
N GLU A 41 11.00 -14.72 -11.09
CA GLU A 41 12.35 -15.31 -11.26
C GLU A 41 13.34 -14.39 -12.01
N LYS A 42 12.84 -13.36 -12.70
CA LYS A 42 13.62 -12.38 -13.46
C LYS A 42 13.76 -11.04 -12.72
N GLY A 43 13.28 -10.96 -11.48
CA GLY A 43 13.34 -9.75 -10.66
C GLY A 43 12.26 -8.71 -10.99
N ASN A 44 11.28 -9.03 -11.84
CA ASN A 44 10.19 -8.10 -12.15
C ASN A 44 9.18 -8.07 -11.01
N PRO A 45 8.69 -6.89 -10.58
CA PRO A 45 7.65 -6.80 -9.58
C PRO A 45 6.38 -7.50 -10.07
N LEU A 46 5.87 -8.43 -9.27
CA LEU A 46 4.60 -9.07 -9.58
C LEU A 46 3.46 -8.33 -8.85
N CYS A 47 2.33 -8.22 -9.52
CA CYS A 47 1.11 -7.67 -8.98
C CYS A 47 0.02 -8.73 -9.12
N VAL A 48 -0.57 -9.17 -8.01
CA VAL A 48 -1.65 -10.17 -8.02
C VAL A 48 -2.97 -9.49 -7.69
N ASN A 49 -4.02 -9.82 -8.42
CA ASN A 49 -5.35 -9.33 -8.09
C ASN A 49 -5.85 -10.06 -6.84
N LYS A 50 -6.38 -9.30 -5.87
CA LYS A 50 -6.98 -9.84 -4.65
C LYS A 50 -8.04 -10.91 -4.96
N SER A 51 -8.82 -10.75 -6.03
CA SER A 51 -9.86 -11.71 -6.42
C SER A 51 -9.33 -13.05 -6.93
N GLN A 52 -8.05 -13.13 -7.31
CA GLN A 52 -7.41 -14.36 -7.78
C GLN A 52 -6.73 -15.13 -6.64
N VAL A 53 -6.52 -14.47 -5.50
CA VAL A 53 -5.93 -15.10 -4.30
C VAL A 53 -7.02 -15.93 -3.62
N TYR A 54 -6.80 -17.25 -3.57
CA TYR A 54 -7.73 -18.18 -2.93
C TYR A 54 -7.33 -18.52 -1.48
N LEU A 55 -6.06 -18.32 -1.13
CA LEU A 55 -5.53 -18.56 0.21
C LEU A 55 -4.34 -17.65 0.46
N PHE A 56 -4.19 -17.14 1.68
CA PHE A 56 -2.95 -16.52 2.12
C PHE A 56 -2.57 -16.99 3.52
N LYS A 57 -1.27 -17.14 3.76
CA LYS A 57 -0.70 -17.69 5.00
C LYS A 57 0.37 -16.76 5.55
N LYS A 58 0.31 -16.53 6.87
CA LYS A 58 1.37 -15.87 7.64
C LYS A 58 2.48 -16.87 7.98
N ASP A 59 3.72 -16.51 7.72
CA ASP A 59 4.93 -17.21 8.20
C ASP A 59 5.74 -16.25 9.06
N GLN A 60 5.62 -16.43 10.37
CA GLN A 60 6.21 -15.56 11.37
C GLN A 60 7.71 -15.82 11.55
N ALA A 61 8.20 -17.02 11.23
CA ALA A 61 9.63 -17.32 11.32
C ALA A 61 10.41 -16.66 10.17
N GLY A 62 9.79 -16.56 8.99
CA GLY A 62 10.37 -15.92 7.81
C GLY A 62 10.01 -14.45 7.63
N ASN A 63 9.32 -13.82 8.60
CA ASN A 63 8.73 -12.48 8.49
C ASN A 63 8.03 -12.25 7.13
N LYS A 64 7.16 -13.18 6.72
CA LYS A 64 6.58 -13.14 5.38
C LYS A 64 5.12 -13.59 5.33
N ILE A 65 4.41 -13.14 4.29
CA ILE A 65 3.07 -13.61 3.94
C ILE A 65 3.15 -14.26 2.57
N ILE A 66 2.57 -15.45 2.44
CA ILE A 66 2.49 -16.21 1.19
C ILE A 66 1.06 -16.12 0.68
N PHE A 67 0.87 -15.60 -0.52
CA PHE A 67 -0.42 -15.50 -1.20
C PHE A 67 -0.47 -16.55 -2.31
N TYR A 68 -1.38 -17.50 -2.19
CA TYR A 68 -1.65 -18.50 -3.21
C TYR A 68 -2.77 -18.01 -4.12
N TYR A 69 -2.53 -18.07 -5.42
CA TYR A 69 -3.46 -17.54 -6.41
C TYR A 69 -3.66 -18.51 -7.57
N HIS A 70 -4.76 -18.37 -8.28
CA HIS A 70 -5.02 -19.16 -9.48
C HIS A 70 -4.18 -18.64 -10.64
N ASP A 71 -3.23 -19.44 -11.12
CA ASP A 71 -2.54 -19.24 -12.39
C ASP A 71 -3.04 -20.27 -13.41
N ALA A 72 -3.27 -19.85 -14.65
CA ALA A 72 -3.66 -20.74 -15.74
C ALA A 72 -2.55 -21.74 -16.12
N LYS A 73 -1.30 -21.45 -15.76
CA LYS A 73 -0.11 -22.24 -16.10
C LYS A 73 0.42 -23.10 -14.95
N SER A 74 0.07 -22.79 -13.70
CA SER A 74 0.59 -23.48 -12.51
C SER A 74 -0.50 -23.55 -11.43
N SER A 75 -0.75 -24.76 -10.92
CA SER A 75 -1.71 -25.00 -9.84
C SER A 75 -1.18 -24.63 -8.45
N ASP A 76 0.13 -24.45 -8.33
CA ASP A 76 0.87 -24.17 -7.10
C ASP A 76 1.46 -22.74 -7.07
N ALA A 77 0.95 -21.86 -7.93
CA ALA A 77 1.40 -20.49 -8.02
C ALA A 77 1.19 -19.75 -6.69
N SER A 78 2.28 -19.17 -6.19
CA SER A 78 2.28 -18.40 -4.96
C SER A 78 3.21 -17.21 -5.07
N ILE A 79 2.92 -16.19 -4.28
CA ILE A 79 3.80 -15.05 -4.14
C ILE A 79 4.05 -14.70 -2.69
N THR A 80 5.29 -14.35 -2.42
CA THR A 80 5.75 -14.02 -1.07
C THR A 80 5.96 -12.53 -0.94
N LYS A 81 5.35 -11.94 0.09
CA LYS A 81 5.69 -10.60 0.58
C LYS A 81 6.50 -10.76 1.86
N SER A 82 7.77 -10.38 1.80
CA SER A 82 8.66 -10.36 2.97
C SER A 82 8.65 -8.99 3.64
N PHE A 83 8.83 -9.00 4.95
CA PHE A 83 8.88 -7.83 5.80
C PHE A 83 10.25 -7.76 6.51
N PRO A 84 10.75 -6.55 6.78
CA PRO A 84 12.04 -6.38 7.45
C PRO A 84 12.03 -6.90 8.89
N ASP A 85 10.87 -6.86 9.55
CA ASP A 85 10.69 -7.23 10.95
C ASP A 85 9.28 -7.79 11.21
N SER A 86 9.10 -8.38 12.38
CA SER A 86 7.84 -9.01 12.79
C SER A 86 6.73 -8.00 13.08
N GLU A 87 7.07 -6.79 13.56
CA GLU A 87 6.08 -5.75 13.86
C GLU A 87 5.42 -5.24 12.58
N SER A 88 6.21 -5.01 11.54
CA SER A 88 5.74 -4.65 10.20
C SER A 88 4.88 -5.74 9.58
N LEU A 89 5.26 -7.02 9.77
CA LEU A 89 4.45 -8.17 9.36
C LEU A 89 3.10 -8.17 10.08
N ASP A 90 3.11 -8.04 11.40
CA ASP A 90 1.92 -8.12 12.24
C ASP A 90 0.93 -6.99 11.94
N SER A 91 1.44 -5.76 11.84
CA SER A 91 0.65 -4.58 11.47
C SER A 91 -0.01 -4.74 10.09
N TYR A 92 0.75 -5.22 9.10
CA TYR A 92 0.21 -5.49 7.77
C TYR A 92 -0.81 -6.63 7.80
N TRP A 93 -0.54 -7.69 8.55
CA TRP A 93 -1.41 -8.85 8.68
C TRP A 93 -2.77 -8.48 9.28
N ASP A 94 -2.79 -7.69 10.35
CA ASP A 94 -4.03 -7.24 10.98
C ASP A 94 -4.83 -6.33 10.05
N GLU A 95 -4.16 -5.44 9.32
CA GLU A 95 -4.81 -4.61 8.32
C GLU A 95 -5.35 -5.43 7.15
N LEU A 96 -4.60 -6.44 6.69
CA LEU A 96 -4.98 -7.38 5.66
C LEU A 96 -6.27 -8.11 6.08
N LEU A 97 -6.30 -8.73 7.25
CA LEU A 97 -7.49 -9.45 7.74
C LEU A 97 -8.71 -8.54 7.90
N ARG A 98 -8.51 -7.29 8.35
CA ARG A 98 -9.62 -6.34 8.50
C ARG A 98 -10.22 -5.89 7.17
N LYS A 99 -9.41 -5.83 6.11
CA LYS A 99 -9.81 -5.32 4.79
C LYS A 99 -10.04 -6.43 3.76
N TRP A 100 -9.72 -7.68 4.10
CA TRP A 100 -9.90 -8.81 3.20
C TRP A 100 -11.38 -9.10 2.96
#